data_AF-A0A7X6L9V7-F1
#
_entry.id   AF-A0A7X6L9V7-F1
#
_cell.length_a   1.000
_cell.length_b   1.000
_cell.length_c   1.000
_cell.angle_alpha   90.00
_cell.angle_beta   90.00
_cell.angle_gamma   90.00
#
_symmetry.space_group_name_H-M   'P 1'
#
loop_
_entity.id
_entity.type
_entity.pdbx_description
1 polymer ?
#
loop_
_entity_poly.entity_id
_entity_poly.type
_entity_poly.pdbx_seq_one_letter_code
_entity_poly.pdbx_strand_id
1 'polypeptide(L)'
;MIIGSLVRAFGHVAREPIEWHEKVWADDPFARGGYNSFFPPGVLTTLGSALRHPVGAIHWAGSETATEWSGYIEGAIRSGERAAGEVLAADRAVATA
;
A
#
# COMPACT_ATOMS: atom_id res chain seq x y z
N MET A 1 -19.38 3.75 21.66
CA MET A 1 -18.14 4.53 21.90
C MET A 1 -17.02 3.60 22.34
N ILE A 2 -15.84 3.74 21.74
CA ILE A 2 -14.65 2.88 21.94
C ILE A 2 -14.20 2.75 23.40
N ILE A 3 -14.20 3.84 24.19
CA ILE A 3 -13.87 3.80 25.63
C ILE A 3 -14.80 2.86 26.40
N GLY A 4 -16.09 2.86 26.08
CA GLY A 4 -17.03 1.91 26.70
C GLY A 4 -16.70 0.45 26.38
N SER A 5 -16.21 0.16 25.16
CA SER A 5 -15.73 -1.17 24.79
C SER A 5 -14.45 -1.55 25.53
N LEU A 6 -13.51 -0.61 25.69
CA LEU A 6 -12.29 -0.82 26.45
C LEU A 6 -12.56 -1.06 27.94
N VAL A 7 -13.49 -0.30 28.54
CA VAL A 7 -13.91 -0.52 29.94
C VAL A 7 -14.56 -1.88 30.13
N ARG A 8 -15.36 -2.35 29.15
CA ARG A 8 -15.92 -3.72 29.21
C ARG A 8 -14.85 -4.81 29.13
N ALA A 9 -13.80 -4.60 28.35
CA ALA A 9 -12.73 -5.58 28.16
C ALA A 9 -11.68 -5.57 29.30
N PHE A 10 -11.35 -4.39 29.82
CA PHE A 10 -10.19 -4.17 30.69
C PHE A 10 -10.55 -3.55 32.05
N GLY A 11 -11.84 -3.29 32.31
CA GLY A 11 -12.32 -2.71 33.55
C GLY A 11 -12.19 -1.19 33.63
N HIS A 12 -12.48 -0.62 34.81
CA HIS A 12 -12.57 0.82 35.00
C HIS A 12 -11.25 1.58 34.80
N VAL A 13 -10.11 0.90 34.82
CA VAL A 13 -8.80 1.52 34.54
C VAL A 13 -8.72 2.13 33.13
N ALA A 14 -9.52 1.64 32.18
CA ALA A 14 -9.57 2.16 30.81
C ALA A 14 -10.53 3.36 30.63
N ARG A 15 -11.17 3.85 31.70
CA ARG A 15 -12.20 4.91 31.62
C ARG A 15 -11.62 6.28 31.28
N GLU A 16 -10.40 6.57 31.72
CA GLU A 16 -9.78 7.90 31.66
C GLU A 16 -8.47 7.82 30.87
N PRO A 17 -8.52 7.90 29.52
CA PRO A 17 -7.30 7.93 28.71
C PRO A 17 -6.54 9.24 28.93
N ILE A 18 -5.21 9.18 28.91
CA ILE A 18 -4.35 10.37 28.98
C ILE A 18 -4.47 11.17 27.67
N GLU A 19 -4.51 10.47 26.53
CA GLU A 19 -4.63 11.07 25.20
C GLU A 19 -5.49 10.20 24.27
N TRP A 20 -6.05 10.84 23.25
CA TRP A 20 -6.84 10.21 22.20
C TRP A 20 -6.44 10.77 20.84
N HIS A 21 -6.06 9.88 19.92
CA HIS A 21 -5.70 10.23 18.55
C HIS A 21 -6.47 9.33 17.58
N GLU A 22 -7.06 9.93 16.56
CA GLU A 22 -7.83 9.22 15.54
C GLU A 22 -7.51 9.80 14.16
N LYS A 23 -7.40 8.92 13.17
CA LYS A 23 -7.24 9.29 11.77
C LYS A 23 -8.21 8.45 10.94
N VAL A 24 -9.12 9.15 10.26
CA VAL A 24 -9.96 8.55 9.23
C VAL A 24 -9.17 8.58 7.92
N TRP A 25 -8.58 7.45 7.55
CA TRP A 25 -7.76 7.36 6.34
C TRP A 25 -8.55 7.49 5.04
N ALA A 26 -9.84 7.13 5.07
CA ALA A 26 -10.75 7.30 3.94
C ALA A 26 -10.92 8.77 3.54
N ASP A 27 -10.78 9.70 4.49
CA ASP A 27 -10.93 11.15 4.25
C ASP A 27 -9.61 11.80 3.79
N ASP A 28 -8.51 11.05 3.77
CA ASP A 28 -7.24 11.56 3.28
C ASP A 28 -7.27 11.67 1.73
N PRO A 29 -7.07 12.86 1.13
CA PRO A 29 -7.23 13.04 -0.32
C PRO A 29 -6.17 12.30 -1.15
N PHE A 30 -5.05 11.92 -0.53
CA PHE A 30 -3.95 11.21 -1.17
C PHE A 30 -3.98 9.71 -0.90
N ALA A 31 -4.40 9.27 0.31
CA ALA A 31 -4.55 7.84 0.61
C ALA A 31 -5.90 7.26 0.14
N ARG A 32 -6.99 8.03 0.26
CA ARG A 32 -8.36 7.71 -0.21
C ARG A 32 -8.94 6.38 0.28
N GLY A 33 -8.40 5.81 1.36
CA GLY A 33 -8.76 4.46 1.75
C GLY A 33 -7.92 3.91 2.91
N GLY A 34 -8.03 2.60 3.10
CA GLY A 34 -7.29 1.88 4.14
C GLY A 34 -5.86 1.52 3.74
N TYR A 35 -5.33 0.49 4.38
CA TYR A 35 -3.92 0.08 4.30
C TYR A 35 -3.46 -0.42 2.92
N ASN A 36 -4.37 -0.85 2.05
CA ASN A 36 -4.04 -1.42 0.75
C ASN A 36 -5.22 -1.26 -0.23
N SER A 37 -4.91 -1.33 -1.53
CA SER A 37 -5.89 -1.51 -2.58
C SER A 37 -6.45 -2.95 -2.59
N PHE A 38 -7.74 -3.10 -2.89
CA PHE A 38 -8.42 -4.38 -3.02
C PHE A 38 -8.98 -4.55 -4.43
N PHE A 39 -8.94 -5.79 -4.94
CA PHE A 39 -9.48 -6.14 -6.24
C PHE A 39 -10.84 -6.84 -6.13
N PRO A 40 -11.91 -6.26 -6.69
CA PRO A 40 -13.18 -6.95 -6.85
C PRO A 40 -13.05 -8.25 -7.65
N PRO A 41 -14.04 -9.16 -7.57
CA PRO A 41 -14.06 -10.37 -8.38
C PRO A 41 -13.81 -10.12 -9.86
N GLY A 42 -12.95 -10.93 -10.47
CA GLY A 42 -12.59 -10.85 -11.89
C GLY A 42 -11.48 -9.84 -12.22
N VAL A 43 -11.20 -8.85 -11.37
CA VAL A 43 -10.19 -7.82 -11.69
C VAL A 43 -8.77 -8.41 -11.67
N LEU A 44 -8.41 -9.16 -10.63
CA LEU A 44 -7.06 -9.72 -10.53
C LEU A 44 -6.74 -10.72 -11.65
N THR A 45 -7.71 -11.55 -12.05
CA THR A 45 -7.51 -12.57 -13.08
C THR A 45 -7.48 -12.01 -14.49
N THR A 46 -8.12 -10.86 -14.75
CA THR A 46 -8.16 -10.24 -16.07
C THR A 46 -7.11 -9.14 -16.26
N LEU A 47 -6.78 -8.41 -15.18
CA LEU A 47 -5.92 -7.22 -15.23
C LEU A 47 -4.69 -7.32 -14.30
N GLY A 48 -4.49 -8.42 -13.58
CA GLY A 48 -3.40 -8.53 -12.61
C GLY A 48 -2.00 -8.36 -13.18
N SER A 49 -1.79 -8.71 -14.47
CA SER A 49 -0.52 -8.48 -15.16
C SER A 49 -0.23 -6.98 -15.35
N ALA A 50 -1.27 -6.16 -15.50
CA ALA A 50 -1.14 -4.72 -15.73
C ALA A 50 -0.64 -3.96 -14.50
N LEU A 51 -0.77 -4.52 -13.29
CA LEU A 51 -0.41 -3.85 -12.02
C LEU A 51 1.03 -3.33 -11.98
N ARG A 52 1.94 -3.99 -12.68
CA ARG A 52 3.37 -3.67 -12.66
C ARG A 52 4.00 -3.64 -14.04
N HIS A 53 3.21 -3.76 -15.10
CA HIS A 53 3.73 -3.76 -16.46
C HIS A 53 4.14 -2.33 -16.87
N PRO A 54 5.40 -2.08 -17.25
CA PRO A 54 5.84 -0.75 -17.66
C PRO A 54 5.08 -0.24 -18.89
N VAL A 55 4.95 1.08 -19.01
CA VAL A 55 4.35 1.74 -20.18
C VAL A 55 5.34 2.76 -20.73
N GLY A 56 6.07 2.38 -21.79
CA GLY A 56 7.18 3.20 -22.31
C GLY A 56 8.26 3.37 -21.24
N ALA A 57 8.60 4.62 -20.91
CA ALA A 57 9.56 4.96 -19.86
C ALA A 57 8.96 4.99 -18.44
N ILE A 58 7.67 4.65 -18.27
CA ILE A 58 6.98 4.68 -16.98
C ILE A 58 7.04 3.30 -16.33
N HIS A 59 7.60 3.24 -15.12
CA HIS A 59 7.69 2.04 -14.29
C HIS A 59 6.86 2.22 -13.01
N TRP A 60 6.18 1.16 -12.56
CA TRP A 60 5.21 1.24 -11.46
C TRP A 60 5.76 0.67 -10.16
N ALA A 61 6.08 1.52 -9.19
CA ALA A 61 6.34 1.11 -7.80
C ALA A 61 5.05 1.17 -6.96
N GLY A 62 5.17 0.97 -5.65
CA GLY A 62 4.05 0.97 -4.71
C GLY A 62 3.80 -0.42 -4.16
N SER A 63 3.33 -0.50 -2.91
CA SER A 63 3.24 -1.77 -2.18
C SER A 63 2.41 -2.82 -2.93
N GLU A 64 1.39 -2.37 -3.66
CA GLU A 64 0.47 -3.13 -4.50
C GLU A 64 1.14 -3.85 -5.67
N THR A 65 2.31 -3.39 -6.10
CA THR A 65 3.02 -3.97 -7.25
C THR A 65 4.02 -5.05 -6.83
N ALA A 66 4.21 -5.26 -5.52
CA ALA A 66 5.08 -6.29 -4.97
C ALA A 66 4.48 -7.69 -5.13
N THR A 67 5.33 -8.69 -5.37
CA THR A 67 4.95 -10.11 -5.44
C THR A 67 4.88 -10.79 -4.07
N GLU A 68 5.51 -10.18 -3.07
CA GLU A 68 5.52 -10.61 -1.68
C GLU A 68 5.22 -9.39 -0.80
N TRP A 69 4.47 -9.59 0.28
CA TRP A 69 4.13 -8.53 1.24
C TRP A 69 3.41 -7.32 0.61
N SER A 70 2.61 -7.55 -0.45
CA SER A 70 1.75 -6.51 -1.03
C SER A 70 0.82 -5.90 0.03
N GLY A 71 0.72 -4.57 0.04
CA GLY A 71 -0.06 -3.83 1.04
C GLY A 71 0.68 -3.53 2.35
N TYR A 72 1.98 -3.85 2.43
CA TYR A 72 2.82 -3.57 3.59
C TYR A 72 4.05 -2.73 3.20
N ILE A 73 4.71 -2.16 4.21
CA ILE A 73 5.95 -1.38 4.04
C ILE A 73 7.03 -2.19 3.31
N GLU A 74 7.17 -3.48 3.63
CA GLU A 74 8.13 -4.37 2.95
C GLU A 74 7.83 -4.49 1.45
N GLY A 75 6.56 -4.60 1.07
CA GLY A 75 6.15 -4.56 -0.34
C GLY A 75 6.49 -3.23 -1.00
N ALA A 76 6.29 -2.10 -0.30
CA ALA A 76 6.65 -0.78 -0.82
C ALA A 76 8.15 -0.68 -1.13
N ILE A 77 9.00 -1.11 -0.19
CA ILE A 77 10.46 -1.10 -0.37
C ILE A 77 10.86 -1.98 -1.56
N ARG A 78 10.46 -3.26 -1.55
CA ARG A 78 10.79 -4.22 -2.60
C ARG A 78 10.32 -3.77 -3.99
N SER A 79 9.10 -3.24 -4.07
CA SER A 79 8.54 -2.73 -5.32
C SER A 79 9.34 -1.56 -5.88
N GLY A 80 9.84 -0.68 -5.00
CA GLY A 80 10.64 0.48 -5.35
C GLY A 80 12.03 0.09 -5.84
N GLU A 81 12.70 -0.83 -5.13
CA GLU A 81 13.99 -1.38 -5.57
C GLU A 81 13.89 -2.06 -6.93
N ARG A 82 12.85 -2.88 -7.16
CA ARG A 82 12.58 -3.48 -8.46
C ARG A 82 12.36 -2.41 -9.54
N ALA A 83 11.45 -1.45 -9.31
CA ALA A 83 11.15 -0.41 -10.30
C ALA A 83 12.39 0.41 -10.67
N ALA A 84 13.24 0.74 -9.68
CA ALA A 84 14.52 1.40 -9.92
C ALA A 84 15.46 0.52 -10.78
N GLY A 85 15.54 -0.78 -10.50
CA GLY A 85 16.30 -1.73 -11.30
C GLY A 85 15.83 -1.80 -12.76
N GLU A 86 14.52 -1.75 -12.99
CA GLU A 86 13.94 -1.72 -14.34
C GLU A 86 14.30 -0.45 -15.12
N VAL A 87 14.23 0.73 -14.46
CA VAL A 87 14.64 2.01 -15.07
C VAL A 87 16.12 1.96 -15.46
N LEU A 88 16.99 1.48 -14.56
CA LEU A 88 18.43 1.36 -14.83
C LEU A 88 18.74 0.37 -15.96
N ALA A 89 17.92 -0.67 -16.14
CA ALA A 89 18.05 -1.60 -17.25
C ALA A 89 17.59 -0.99 -18.58
N ALA A 90 16.46 -0.27 -18.57
CA ALA A 90 15.92 0.40 -19.75
C ALA A 90 16.84 1.52 -20.26
N ASP A 91 17.40 2.33 -19.36
CA ASP A 91 18.35 3.41 -19.71
C ASP A 91 19.60 2.85 -20.42
N ARG A 92 20.15 1.75 -19.90
CA ARG A 92 21.28 1.06 -20.54
C ARG A 92 20.94 0.51 -21.92
N ALA A 93 19.74 0.00 -22.12
CA ALA A 93 19.31 -0.51 -23.42
C ALA A 93 19.21 0.62 -24.47
N VAL A 94 18.73 1.80 -24.06
CA VAL A 94 18.69 2.98 -24.94
C VAL A 94 20.10 3.47 -25.28
N ALA A 95 21.03 3.48 -24.31
CA ALA A 95 22.41 3.90 -24.56
C ALA A 95 23.19 2.97 -25.52
N THR A 96 22.74 1.72 -25.68
CA THR A 96 23.34 0.73 -26.59
C THR A 96 22.68 0.64 -27.97
N ALA A 97 21.58 1.36 -28.19
CA ALA A 97 20.83 1.40 -29.45
C ALA A 97 21.23 2.59 -30.32
#